data_AF-A0A9W7XRS3-F1
#
_entry.id   AF-A0A9W7XRS3-F1
#
_cell.length_a   1.000
_cell.length_b   1.000
_cell.length_c   1.000
_cell.angle_alpha   90.00
_cell.angle_beta   90.00
_cell.angle_gamma   90.00
#
_symmetry.space_group_name_H-M   'P 1'
#
loop_
_entity.id
_entity.type
_entity.pdbx_description
1 polymer ?
#
loop_
_entity_poly.entity_id
_entity_poly.type
_entity_poly.pdbx_seq_one_letter_code
_entity_poly.pdbx_strand_id
1 'polypeptide(L)'
;MFEFIQQLPNLVGLIFHALDMDNVQTDISVPGAGDHATIEPYDTKLTGMAINYKEDKHSPDLAAAIAKHLLLKIPTLTKFFAYQTPVQPVLDFAETYSQQYPHLSSIKFELRDDIQSARSNCSIKSLC
;
A
#
# COMPACT_ATOMS: atom_id res chain seq x y z
N MET A 1 -2.40 9.95 8.69
CA MET A 1 -1.70 8.68 9.05
C MET A 1 -0.38 8.48 8.30
N PHE A 2 -0.34 8.62 6.97
CA PHE A 2 0.87 8.30 6.19
C PHE A 2 1.90 9.43 6.03
N GLU A 3 1.65 10.61 6.59
CA GLU A 3 2.54 11.79 6.49
C GLU A 3 3.94 11.54 7.08
N PHE A 4 4.08 10.59 8.00
CA PHE A 4 5.39 10.21 8.54
C PHE A 4 6.37 9.73 7.45
N ILE A 5 5.88 9.26 6.29
CA ILE A 5 6.72 8.87 5.15
C ILE A 5 7.59 10.05 4.69
N GLN A 6 7.06 11.28 4.75
CA GLN A 6 7.78 12.50 4.37
C GLN A 6 8.92 12.82 5.36
N GLN A 7 8.84 12.34 6.60
CA GLN A 7 9.87 12.54 7.63
C GLN A 7 11.05 11.57 7.46
N LEU A 8 10.96 10.64 6.50
CA LEU A 8 11.96 9.60 6.24
C LEU A 8 12.54 9.75 4.81
N PRO A 9 13.30 10.82 4.52
CA PRO A 9 13.69 11.19 3.15
C PRO A 9 14.63 10.19 2.46
N ASN A 10 15.26 9.30 3.23
CA ASN A 10 16.16 8.26 2.72
C ASN A 10 15.52 6.85 2.70
N LEU A 11 14.23 6.74 3.06
CA LEU A 11 13.52 5.47 3.06
C LEU A 11 13.27 5.01 1.62
N VAL A 12 13.77 3.83 1.28
CA VAL A 12 13.62 3.24 -0.06
C VAL A 12 12.61 2.09 -0.12
N GLY A 13 12.32 1.46 1.03
CA GLY A 13 11.37 0.37 1.16
C GLY A 13 10.57 0.45 2.46
N LEU A 14 9.27 0.14 2.42
CA LEU A 14 8.37 0.21 3.57
C LEU A 14 7.41 -0.97 3.58
N ILE A 15 7.25 -1.61 4.73
CA ILE A 15 6.27 -2.68 4.93
C ILE A 15 5.36 -2.30 6.08
N PHE A 16 4.07 -2.14 5.78
CA PHE A 16 3.04 -2.00 6.80
C PHE A 16 2.56 -3.38 7.23
N HIS A 17 2.91 -3.78 8.45
CA HIS A 17 2.43 -5.02 9.04
C HIS A 17 1.22 -4.79 9.92
N ALA A 18 0.20 -5.62 9.72
CA ALA A 18 -0.99 -5.67 10.57
C ALA A 18 -1.60 -4.27 10.77
N LEU A 19 -1.62 -3.49 9.68
CA LEU A 19 -2.05 -2.09 9.68
C LEU A 19 -3.45 -1.99 10.28
N ASP A 20 -3.56 -1.24 11.38
CA ASP A 20 -4.86 -0.98 11.99
C ASP A 20 -5.47 0.26 11.35
N MET A 21 -6.59 0.07 10.66
CA MET A 21 -7.20 1.07 9.78
C MET A 21 -8.41 1.75 10.44
N ASP A 22 -8.62 1.53 11.75
CA ASP A 22 -9.71 2.11 12.56
C ASP A 22 -9.73 3.66 12.50
N ASN A 23 -8.57 4.29 12.30
CA ASN A 23 -8.41 5.75 12.21
C ASN A 23 -8.22 6.27 10.78
N VAL A 24 -8.33 5.41 9.77
CA VAL A 24 -8.32 5.85 8.38
C VAL A 24 -9.71 6.43 8.13
N GLN A 25 -9.82 7.75 8.27
CA GLN A 25 -11.04 8.45 7.86
C GLN A 25 -11.40 8.02 6.44
N THR A 26 -12.67 7.71 6.23
CA THR A 26 -13.28 7.31 4.94
C THR A 26 -13.11 8.35 3.82
N ASP A 27 -12.44 9.46 4.09
CA ASP A 27 -12.08 10.53 3.16
C ASP A 27 -10.87 10.21 2.28
N ILE A 28 -10.55 8.92 2.08
CA ILE A 28 -9.64 8.54 1.00
C ILE A 28 -10.37 8.77 -0.32
N SER A 29 -10.29 10.02 -0.79
CA SER A 29 -10.68 10.40 -2.13
C SER A 29 -9.65 9.83 -3.11
N VAL A 30 -9.96 8.66 -3.66
CA VAL A 30 -9.31 8.14 -4.86
C VAL A 30 -10.06 8.74 -6.06
N PRO A 31 -9.37 9.28 -7.08
CA PRO A 31 -10.02 9.83 -8.27
C PRO A 31 -11.00 8.81 -8.87
N GLY A 32 -12.21 9.28 -9.23
CA GLY A 32 -13.32 8.45 -9.70
C GLY A 32 -14.72 8.99 -9.42
N ALA A 33 -14.86 10.04 -8.62
CA ALA A 33 -16.13 10.72 -8.37
C ALA A 33 -16.03 12.22 -8.67
N GLY A 34 -16.26 12.61 -9.93
CA GLY A 34 -16.61 13.97 -10.34
C GLY A 34 -15.56 15.09 -10.23
N ASP A 35 -14.55 14.97 -9.37
CA ASP A 35 -13.62 16.06 -9.09
C ASP A 35 -12.22 15.77 -9.62
N HIS A 36 -11.73 16.68 -10.46
CA HIS A 36 -10.35 16.75 -10.96
C HIS A 36 -9.35 17.19 -9.86
N ALA A 37 -9.55 16.75 -8.62
CA ALA A 37 -8.65 17.07 -7.53
C ALA A 37 -7.33 16.32 -7.74
N THR A 38 -6.32 17.07 -8.19
CA THR A 38 -4.94 16.57 -8.24
C THR A 38 -4.48 16.28 -6.82
N ILE A 39 -4.10 15.04 -6.55
CA ILE A 39 -3.59 14.65 -5.24
C ILE A 39 -2.13 15.09 -5.13
N GLU A 40 -1.82 15.92 -4.12
CA GLU A 40 -0.45 16.37 -3.86
C GLU A 40 0.45 15.19 -3.44
N PRO A 41 1.55 14.90 -4.15
CA PRO A 41 2.42 13.77 -3.85
C PRO A 41 3.29 14.02 -2.61
N TYR A 42 3.78 12.95 -2.00
CA TYR A 42 4.79 12.98 -0.94
C TYR A 42 6.18 13.19 -1.54
N ASP A 43 6.96 14.06 -0.90
CA ASP A 43 8.39 14.17 -1.16
C ASP A 43 9.13 12.98 -0.49
N THR A 44 9.32 11.91 -1.25
CA THR A 44 9.95 10.68 -0.76
C THR A 44 10.69 9.92 -1.86
N LYS A 45 11.73 9.17 -1.46
CA LYS A 45 12.50 8.27 -2.33
C LYS A 45 12.01 6.82 -2.25
N LEU A 46 10.81 6.60 -1.73
CA LEU A 46 10.26 5.27 -1.54
C LEU A 46 10.01 4.58 -2.89
N THR A 47 10.72 3.48 -3.14
CA THR A 47 10.61 2.72 -4.40
C THR A 47 9.87 1.40 -4.23
N GLY A 48 9.81 0.86 -3.01
CA GLY A 48 9.12 -0.39 -2.70
C GLY A 48 8.16 -0.24 -1.52
N MET A 49 6.97 -0.80 -1.65
CA MET A 49 5.96 -0.79 -0.58
C MET A 49 5.27 -2.14 -0.48
N ALA A 50 4.99 -2.56 0.74
CA ALA A 50 4.16 -3.70 1.06
C ALA A 50 3.07 -3.30 2.06
N ILE A 51 1.85 -3.78 1.84
CA ILE A 51 0.74 -3.60 2.77
C ILE A 51 0.21 -4.98 3.15
N ASN A 52 0.27 -5.28 4.44
CA ASN A 52 -0.39 -6.40 5.08
C ASN A 52 -1.39 -5.83 6.12
N TYR A 53 -2.68 -6.02 5.87
CA TYR A 53 -3.75 -5.61 6.77
C TYR A 53 -4.34 -6.81 7.53
N LYS A 54 -5.06 -6.51 8.61
CA LYS A 54 -5.79 -7.50 9.39
C LYS A 54 -7.14 -7.79 8.73
N GLU A 55 -7.21 -8.86 7.93
CA GLU A 55 -8.45 -9.30 7.24
C GLU A 55 -9.63 -9.54 8.19
N ASP A 56 -9.37 -9.94 9.43
CA ASP A 56 -10.38 -10.18 10.47
C ASP A 56 -11.00 -8.89 11.03
N LYS A 57 -10.34 -7.75 10.80
CA LYS A 57 -10.78 -6.44 11.29
C LYS A 57 -11.31 -5.51 10.20
N HIS A 58 -10.77 -5.61 8.99
CA HIS A 58 -10.94 -4.59 7.96
C HIS A 58 -11.37 -5.19 6.62
N SER A 59 -12.19 -4.46 5.87
CA SER A 59 -12.68 -4.93 4.57
C SER A 59 -11.58 -4.91 3.50
N PRO A 60 -11.60 -5.85 2.54
CA PRO A 60 -10.67 -5.86 1.41
C PRO A 60 -10.77 -4.58 0.54
N ASP A 61 -11.96 -3.97 0.48
CA ASP A 61 -12.20 -2.71 -0.25
C ASP A 61 -11.44 -1.54 0.37
N LEU A 62 -11.41 -1.46 1.71
CA LEU A 62 -10.65 -0.44 2.42
C LEU A 62 -9.14 -0.60 2.17
N ALA A 63 -8.65 -1.85 2.17
CA ALA A 63 -7.26 -2.14 1.85
C ALA A 63 -6.90 -1.72 0.42
N ALA A 64 -7.78 -2.01 -0.56
CA ALA A 64 -7.61 -1.57 -1.94
C ALA A 64 -7.65 -0.04 -2.06
N ALA A 65 -8.54 0.65 -1.34
CA ALA A 65 -8.62 2.12 -1.35
C ALA A 65 -7.33 2.77 -0.83
N ILE A 66 -6.78 2.25 0.28
CA ILE A 66 -5.51 2.71 0.84
C ILE A 66 -4.36 2.48 -0.14
N ALA A 67 -4.30 1.30 -0.75
CA ALA A 67 -3.28 0.99 -1.76
C ALA A 67 -3.35 2.01 -2.91
N LYS A 68 -4.55 2.24 -3.50
CA LYS A 68 -4.74 3.22 -4.57
C LYS A 68 -4.28 4.62 -4.17
N HIS A 69 -4.64 5.07 -2.97
CA HIS A 69 -4.22 6.37 -2.47
C HIS A 69 -2.71 6.50 -2.33
N LEU A 70 -2.04 5.48 -1.78
CA LEU A 70 -0.58 5.48 -1.63
C LEU A 70 0.13 5.44 -2.98
N LEU A 71 -0.40 4.71 -3.97
CA LEU A 71 0.15 4.71 -5.33
C LEU A 71 0.09 6.09 -5.98
N LEU A 72 -0.93 6.89 -5.69
CA LEU A 72 -1.04 8.27 -6.17
C LEU A 72 -0.12 9.22 -5.41
N LYS A 73 -0.04 9.08 -4.09
CA LYS A 73 0.80 9.90 -3.23
C LYS A 73 2.30 9.65 -3.44
N ILE A 74 2.70 8.49 -3.95
CA ILE A 74 4.12 8.08 -4.00
C ILE A 74 4.51 7.77 -5.45
N PRO A 75 4.78 8.80 -6.26
CA PRO A 75 5.10 8.62 -7.68
C PRO A 75 6.44 7.94 -7.93
N THR A 76 7.31 7.87 -6.92
CA THR A 76 8.60 7.17 -6.97
C THR A 76 8.49 5.66 -6.79
N LEU A 77 7.29 5.15 -6.48
CA LEU A 77 7.07 3.73 -6.26
C LEU A 77 7.23 2.95 -7.58
N THR A 78 8.04 1.90 -7.55
CA THR A 78 8.27 0.98 -8.68
C THR A 78 7.89 -0.45 -8.37
N LYS A 79 7.72 -0.80 -7.09
CA LYS A 79 7.33 -2.13 -6.62
C LYS A 79 6.26 -2.03 -5.54
N PHE A 80 5.18 -2.78 -5.73
CA PHE A 80 4.10 -2.93 -4.75
C PHE A 80 3.87 -4.42 -4.46
N PHE A 81 4.04 -4.80 -3.21
CA PHE A 81 3.79 -6.16 -2.73
C PHE A 81 2.44 -6.20 -2.03
N ALA A 82 1.53 -6.98 -2.58
CA ALA A 82 0.22 -7.18 -1.99
C ALA A 82 0.25 -8.43 -1.11
N TYR A 83 0.12 -8.21 0.20
CA TYR A 83 -0.14 -9.27 1.15
C TYR A 83 -1.61 -9.16 1.54
N GLN A 84 -2.40 -10.18 1.23
CA GLN A 84 -3.84 -10.22 1.54
C GLN A 84 -4.69 -9.12 0.87
N THR A 85 -4.06 -8.13 0.22
CA THR A 85 -4.72 -7.00 -0.46
C THR A 85 -5.27 -7.47 -1.79
N PRO A 86 -6.55 -7.20 -2.13
CA PRO A 86 -7.08 -7.50 -3.44
C PRO A 86 -6.28 -6.77 -4.52
N VAL A 87 -5.52 -7.53 -5.31
CA VAL A 87 -4.65 -6.95 -6.34
C VAL A 87 -5.43 -6.50 -7.56
N GLN A 88 -6.46 -7.25 -7.97
CA GLN A 88 -7.21 -6.92 -9.18
C GLN A 88 -7.79 -5.50 -9.16
N PRO A 89 -8.50 -5.05 -8.09
CA PRO A 89 -9.02 -3.69 -8.05
C PRO A 89 -7.94 -2.60 -8.09
N VAL A 90 -6.71 -2.91 -7.66
CA VAL A 90 -5.58 -1.99 -7.67
C VAL A 90 -4.92 -1.95 -9.06
N LEU A 91 -4.83 -3.10 -9.74
CA LEU A 91 -4.38 -3.19 -11.13
C LEU A 91 -5.34 -2.45 -12.07
N ASP A 92 -6.64 -2.72 -11.97
CA ASP A 92 -7.66 -2.07 -12.80
C ASP A 92 -7.60 -0.53 -12.63
N PHE A 93 -7.36 -0.08 -11.40
CA PHE A 93 -7.13 1.33 -11.09
C PHE A 93 -5.87 1.88 -11.78
N ALA A 94 -4.73 1.18 -11.65
CA ALA A 94 -3.48 1.61 -12.26
C ALA A 94 -3.59 1.72 -13.79
N GLU A 95 -4.27 0.76 -14.43
CA GLU A 95 -4.54 0.78 -15.87
C GLU A 95 -5.42 1.97 -16.25
N THR A 96 -6.56 2.13 -15.58
CA THR A 96 -7.55 3.20 -15.84
C THR A 96 -6.93 4.60 -15.73
N TYR A 97 -6.06 4.83 -14.75
CA TYR A 97 -5.52 6.14 -14.43
C TYR A 97 -4.08 6.38 -14.93
N SER A 98 -3.48 5.42 -15.64
CA SER A 98 -2.11 5.50 -16.15
C SER A 98 -1.86 6.70 -17.07
N GLN A 99 -2.86 7.16 -17.83
CA GLN A 99 -2.72 8.35 -18.68
C GLN A 99 -2.55 9.64 -17.86
N GLN A 100 -3.27 9.74 -16.73
CA GLN A 100 -3.21 10.90 -15.83
C GLN A 100 -2.02 10.82 -14.87
N TYR A 101 -1.66 9.60 -14.46
CA TYR A 101 -0.57 9.30 -13.53
C TYR A 101 0.40 8.29 -14.18
N PRO A 102 1.32 8.73 -15.06
CA PRO A 102 2.16 7.85 -15.87
C PRO A 102 3.00 6.86 -15.07
N HIS A 103 3.41 7.20 -13.84
CA HIS A 103 4.20 6.33 -12.99
C HIS A 103 3.47 5.02 -12.64
N LEU A 104 2.14 5.02 -12.61
CA LEU A 104 1.33 3.81 -12.31
C LEU A 104 1.62 2.67 -13.31
N SER A 105 1.92 3.00 -14.57
CA SER A 105 2.26 2.01 -15.61
C SER A 105 3.60 1.30 -15.38
N SER A 106 4.47 1.85 -14.53
CA SER A 106 5.80 1.33 -14.24
C SER A 106 5.87 0.45 -12.98
N ILE A 107 4.77 0.37 -12.23
CA ILE A 107 4.72 -0.32 -10.95
C ILE A 107 4.63 -1.83 -11.20
N LYS A 108 5.57 -2.56 -10.62
CA LYS A 108 5.53 -4.02 -10.57
C LYS A 108 4.70 -4.46 -9.38
N PHE A 109 3.60 -5.14 -9.66
CA PHE A 109 2.74 -5.74 -8.64
C PHE A 109 3.18 -7.18 -8.39
N GLU A 110 3.57 -7.48 -7.15
CA GLU A 110 3.95 -8.82 -6.73
C GLU A 110 2.94 -9.34 -5.70
N LEU A 111 2.31 -10.47 -6.02
CA LEU A 111 1.50 -11.24 -5.08
C LEU A 111 2.43 -12.04 -4.18
N ARG A 112 2.24 -11.91 -2.87
CA ARG A 112 3.01 -12.64 -1.87
C ARG A 112 2.06 -13.41 -0.96
N ASP A 113 2.06 -14.72 -1.10
CA ASP A 113 1.26 -15.63 -0.27
C ASP A 113 1.95 -15.98 1.07
N ASP A 114 3.17 -15.47 1.29
CA ASP A 114 4.08 -15.89 2.35
C ASP A 114 4.19 -14.92 3.53
N ILE A 115 3.07 -14.66 4.22
CA ILE A 115 3.09 -14.24 5.65
C ILE A 115 2.31 -15.25 6.50
N GLN A 116 2.58 -16.54 6.28
CA GLN A 116 2.35 -17.57 7.30
C GLN A 116 3.65 -18.20 7.80
N SER A 117 4.78 -18.12 7.07
CA SER A 117 6.00 -18.83 7.48
C SER A 117 6.81 -18.13 8.59
N ALA A 118 6.63 -16.82 8.80
CA ALA A 118 7.33 -16.08 9.85
C ALA A 118 6.79 -16.37 11.28
N ARG A 119 5.62 -17.02 11.41
CA ARG A 119 5.08 -17.45 12.71
C ARG A 119 5.54 -18.86 13.13
N SER A 120 6.12 -19.65 12.23
CA SER A 120 6.48 -21.04 12.52
C SER A 120 7.93 -21.24 13.03
N ASN A 121 8.79 -20.21 12.99
CA ASN A 121 10.21 -20.35 13.34
C ASN A 121 10.66 -19.64 14.63
N CYS A 122 9.72 -19.21 15.48
CA CYS A 122 10.03 -18.75 16.84
C CYS A 122 9.54 -19.76 17.91
N SER A 123 9.84 -21.05 17.72
CA SER A 123 9.97 -21.96 18.86
C SER A 123 11.34 -21.71 19.48
N ILE A 124 11.41 -20.71 20.34
CA ILE A 124 12.52 -20.57 21.28
C ILE A 124 12.53 -21.86 22.11
N LYS A 125 13.49 -22.74 21.80
CA LYS A 125 14.01 -23.70 22.76
C LYS A 125 14.62 -22.88 23.91
N SER A 126 13.80 -22.53 24.90
CA SER A 126 14.31 -22.07 26.19
C SER A 126 14.63 -23.30 27.01
N LEU A 127 15.92 -23.45 27.30
CA LEU A 127 16.42 -24.31 28.34
C LEU A 127 15.67 -24.07 29.67
N CYS A 128 15.20 -25.16 30.26
CA CYS A 128 15.19 -25.44 31.69
C CYS A 128 15.74 -26.85 31.84
#